data_AF-A0A6J5F223-F1
#
_entry.id   AF-A0A6J5F223-F1
#
_cell.length_a   1.000
_cell.length_b   1.000
_cell.length_c   1.000
_cell.angle_alpha   90.00
_cell.angle_beta   90.00
_cell.angle_gamma   90.00
#
_symmetry.space_group_name_H-M   'P 1'
#
loop_
_entity.id
_entity.type
_entity.pdbx_description
1 polymer ?
#
loop_
_entity_poly.entity_id
_entity_poly.type
_entity_poly.pdbx_seq_one_letter_code
_entity_poly.pdbx_strand_id
1 'polypeptide(L)'
;MYDALKPFEPDFSEISRTLTDGAKRASVDEIVKALKLTAERFNDATAETDVDRNNLAKLYRGFIAASRVLERLQSAKAGSL
;
A
#
# COMPACT_ATOMS: atom_id res chain seq x y z
N MET A 1 13.31 -1.96 -3.95
CA MET A 1 12.38 -1.75 -2.81
C MET A 1 10.93 -1.77 -3.29
N TYR A 2 10.55 -0.85 -4.17
CA TYR A 2 9.19 -0.73 -4.72
C TYR A 2 8.79 -1.81 -5.73
N ASP A 3 9.63 -2.83 -5.95
CA ASP A 3 9.39 -3.86 -6.96
C ASP A 3 8.09 -4.63 -6.74
N ALA A 4 7.63 -4.72 -5.48
CA ALA A 4 6.34 -5.32 -5.15
C ALA A 4 5.15 -4.50 -5.68
N LEU A 5 5.32 -3.21 -5.97
CA LEU A 5 4.27 -2.33 -6.47
C LEU A 5 4.19 -2.28 -7.99
N LYS A 6 5.27 -2.65 -8.70
CA LYS A 6 5.36 -2.58 -10.17
C LYS A 6 4.16 -3.23 -10.88
N PRO A 7 3.65 -4.41 -10.45
CA PRO A 7 2.51 -5.03 -11.12
C PRO A 7 1.22 -4.20 -11.03
N PHE A 8 1.10 -3.31 -10.04
CA PHE A 8 -0.13 -2.58 -9.72
C PHE A 8 -0.12 -1.12 -10.19
N GLU A 9 0.92 -0.70 -10.93
CA GLU A 9 1.03 0.65 -11.47
C GLU A 9 -0.24 1.11 -12.24
N PRO A 10 -0.88 0.26 -13.08
CA PRO A 10 -2.13 0.63 -13.75
C PRO A 10 -3.34 0.75 -12.82
N ASP A 11 -3.32 0.07 -11.66
CA ASP A 11 -4.44 0.14 -10.71
C ASP A 11 -4.32 1.37 -9.79
N PHE A 12 -3.11 1.90 -9.57
CA PHE A 12 -2.92 3.15 -8.81
C PHE A 12 -3.44 4.38 -9.56
N SER A 13 -3.27 4.45 -10.88
CA SER A 13 -3.81 5.56 -11.68
C SER A 13 -5.34 5.61 -11.66
N GLU A 14 -5.98 4.50 -11.31
CA GLU A 14 -7.43 4.35 -11.32
C GLU A 14 -7.97 3.75 -10.02
N ILE A 15 -7.31 4.06 -8.89
CA ILE A 15 -7.57 3.42 -7.59
C ILE A 15 -9.06 3.53 -7.19
N SER A 16 -9.75 4.62 -7.53
CA SER A 16 -11.17 4.80 -7.27
C SER A 16 -12.03 3.78 -8.02
N ARG A 17 -11.72 3.49 -9.30
CA ARG A 17 -12.42 2.49 -10.10
C ARG A 17 -12.17 1.10 -9.54
N THR A 18 -10.93 0.79 -9.20
CA THR A 18 -10.50 -0.48 -8.58
C THR A 18 -11.18 -0.70 -7.22
N LEU A 19 -11.45 0.36 -6.46
CA LEU A 19 -12.18 0.29 -5.18
C LEU A 19 -13.70 0.15 -5.33
N THR A 20 -14.29 0.60 -6.43
CA THR A 20 -15.74 0.52 -6.70
C THR A 20 -16.16 -0.73 -7.46
N ASP A 21 -15.23 -1.35 -8.18
CA ASP A 21 -15.48 -2.58 -8.93
C ASP A 21 -15.38 -3.79 -8.00
N GLY A 22 -16.53 -4.40 -7.68
CA GLY A 22 -16.60 -5.59 -6.83
C GLY A 22 -15.79 -6.77 -7.37
N ALA A 23 -15.55 -6.85 -8.68
CA ALA A 23 -14.72 -7.90 -9.29
C ALA A 23 -13.22 -7.66 -9.04
N LYS A 24 -12.81 -6.42 -8.76
CA LYS A 24 -11.42 -6.04 -8.46
C LYS A 24 -11.08 -6.10 -6.96
N ARG A 25 -11.96 -6.64 -6.11
CA ARG A 25 -11.71 -6.77 -4.67
C ARG A 25 -10.41 -7.53 -4.36
N ALA A 26 -10.13 -8.60 -5.10
CA ALA A 26 -8.89 -9.37 -4.98
C ALA A 26 -7.65 -8.55 -5.34
N SER A 27 -7.75 -7.65 -6.34
CA SER A 27 -6.67 -6.73 -6.73
C SER A 27 -6.38 -5.71 -5.62
N VAL A 28 -7.39 -5.20 -4.90
CA VAL A 28 -7.18 -4.32 -3.75
C VAL A 28 -6.45 -5.03 -2.60
N ASP A 29 -6.78 -6.29 -2.31
CA ASP A 29 -6.10 -7.07 -1.27
C ASP A 29 -4.63 -7.32 -1.62
N GLU A 30 -4.34 -7.56 -2.91
CA GLU A 30 -2.98 -7.71 -3.41
C GLU A 30 -2.19 -6.40 -3.34
N ILE A 31 -2.81 -5.26 -3.66
CA ILE A 31 -2.21 -3.93 -3.48
C ILE A 31 -1.88 -3.67 -2.00
N VAL A 32 -2.80 -3.99 -1.09
CA VAL A 32 -2.57 -3.87 0.36
C VAL A 32 -1.37 -4.71 0.81
N LYS A 33 -1.27 -5.96 0.34
CA LYS A 33 -0.13 -6.84 0.63
C LYS A 33 1.18 -6.26 0.08
N ALA A 34 1.15 -5.73 -1.15
CA ALA A 34 2.32 -5.13 -1.78
C ALA A 34 2.81 -3.87 -1.05
N LEU A 35 1.88 -3.03 -0.56
CA LEU A 35 2.18 -1.87 0.28
C LEU A 35 2.86 -2.28 1.58
N LYS A 36 2.31 -3.28 2.28
CA LYS A 36 2.89 -3.80 3.53
C LYS A 36 4.26 -4.42 3.31
N LEU A 37 4.43 -5.24 2.27
CA LEU A 37 5.73 -5.81 1.92
C LEU A 37 6.77 -4.74 1.61
N THR A 38 6.36 -3.66 0.92
CA THR A 38 7.26 -2.53 0.65
C THR A 38 7.60 -1.76 1.92
N ALA A 39 6.66 -1.62 2.86
CA ALA A 39 6.92 -1.05 4.18
C ALA A 39 7.96 -1.85 4.94
N GLU A 40 7.79 -3.17 5.06
CA GLU A 40 8.76 -4.05 5.74
C GLU A 40 10.16 -3.93 5.13
N ARG A 41 10.27 -3.84 3.81
CA ARG A 41 11.56 -3.59 3.14
C ARG A 41 12.23 -2.28 3.54
N PHE A 42 11.47 -1.23 3.89
CA PHE A 42 12.05 0.00 4.46
C PHE A 42 12.48 -0.17 5.91
N ASN A 43 11.72 -0.96 6.69
CA ASN A 43 12.05 -1.25 8.08
C ASN A 43 13.34 -2.09 8.19
N ASP A 44 13.54 -3.03 7.27
CA ASP A 44 14.71 -3.93 7.25
C ASP A 44 15.94 -3.30 6.59
N ALA A 45 15.79 -2.15 5.94
CA ALA A 45 16.88 -1.49 5.26
C ALA A 45 17.89 -0.91 6.24
N THR A 46 19.18 -1.11 5.95
CA THR A 46 20.26 -0.50 6.71
C THR A 46 20.34 0.99 6.40
N ALA A 47 20.44 1.82 7.44
CA ALA A 47 20.64 3.26 7.33
C ALA A 47 22.09 3.62 7.64
N GLU A 48 22.72 4.41 6.77
CA GLU A 48 24.09 4.89 6.98
C GLU A 48 24.14 6.12 7.88
N THR A 49 23.06 6.92 7.91
CA THR A 49 22.93 8.11 8.75
C THR A 49 21.61 8.13 9.53
N ASP A 50 21.54 8.96 10.57
CA ASP A 50 20.28 9.20 11.30
C ASP A 50 19.22 9.87 10.42
N VAL A 51 19.63 10.68 9.44
CA VAL A 51 18.72 11.29 8.47
C VAL A 51 18.09 10.20 7.60
N ASP A 52 18.88 9.23 7.13
CA ASP A 52 18.38 8.10 6.33
C ASP A 52 17.43 7.23 7.14
N ARG A 53 17.79 6.94 8.40
CA ARG A 53 16.92 6.18 9.31
C ARG A 53 15.57 6.86 9.49
N ASN A 54 15.57 8.18 9.68
CA ASN A 54 14.34 8.95 9.82
C ASN A 54 13.52 8.95 8.51
N ASN A 55 14.17 9.04 7.36
CA ASN A 55 13.50 8.99 6.06
C ASN A 55 12.87 7.61 5.81
N LEU A 56 13.59 6.51 6.09
CA LEU A 56 13.07 5.14 6.01
C LEU A 56 11.87 4.95 6.96
N ALA A 57 11.95 5.46 8.19
CA ALA A 57 10.83 5.40 9.14
C ALA A 57 9.59 6.17 8.67
N LYS A 58 9.78 7.33 8.02
CA LYS A 58 8.67 8.08 7.40
C LYS A 58 8.03 7.29 6.26
N LEU A 59 8.84 6.68 5.39
CA LEU A 59 8.36 5.85 4.29
C LEU A 59 7.58 4.64 4.82
N TYR A 60 8.13 3.89 5.78
CA TYR A 60 7.42 2.79 6.44
C TYR A 60 6.04 3.22 6.94
N ARG A 61 5.97 4.30 7.73
CA ARG A 61 4.70 4.81 8.27
C ARG A 61 3.72 5.24 7.17
N GLY A 62 4.21 5.88 6.12
CA GLY A 62 3.40 6.28 4.97
C GLY A 62 2.76 5.10 4.25
N PHE A 63 3.53 4.03 4.02
CA PHE A 63 3.03 2.82 3.37
C PHE A 63 2.00 2.05 4.22
N ILE A 64 2.22 1.96 5.54
CA ILE A 64 1.25 1.39 6.47
C ILE A 64 -0.04 2.23 6.53
N ALA A 65 0.07 3.55 6.53
CA ALA A 65 -1.11 4.42 6.50
C ALA A 65 -1.92 4.22 5.22
N ALA A 66 -1.25 4.17 4.05
CA ALA A 66 -1.89 3.92 2.77
C ALA A 66 -2.62 2.57 2.74
N SER A 67 -2.00 1.50 3.24
CA SER A 67 -2.64 0.17 3.27
C SER A 67 -3.91 0.19 4.11
N ARG A 68 -3.89 0.85 5.27
CA ARG A 68 -5.05 0.98 6.16
C ARG A 68 -6.20 1.78 5.54
N VAL A 69 -5.87 2.84 4.79
CA VAL A 69 -6.88 3.63 4.06
C VAL A 69 -7.59 2.75 3.03
N LEU A 70 -6.84 1.97 2.24
CA LEU A 70 -7.43 1.07 1.24
C LEU A 70 -8.29 -0.02 1.87
N GLU A 71 -7.82 -0.66 2.95
CA GLU A 71 -8.60 -1.65 3.72
C GLU A 71 -9.91 -1.05 4.25
N ARG A 72 -9.87 0.19 4.76
CA ARG A 72 -11.06 0.88 5.27
C ARG A 72 -12.04 1.24 4.16
N LEU A 73 -11.55 1.72 3.02
CA LEU A 73 -12.39 2.06 1.87
C LEU A 73 -13.08 0.81 1.31
N GLN A 74 -12.35 -0.30 1.20
CA GLN A 74 -12.90 -1.58 0.76
C GLN A 74 -13.97 -2.11 1.74
N SER A 75 -13.72 -2.01 3.06
CA SER A 75 -14.68 -2.41 4.10
C SER A 75 -15.94 -1.54 4.10
N ALA A 76 -15.81 -0.23 3.92
CA ALA A 76 -16.94 0.70 3.86
C ALA A 76 -17.83 0.44 2.64
N LYS A 77 -17.25 0.01 1.52
CA LYS A 77 -18.01 -0.38 0.32
C LYS A 77 -18.69 -1.74 0.47
N ALA A 78 -18.10 -2.68 1.19
CA ALA A 78 -18.72 -3.97 1.47
C ALA A 78 -19.96 -3.86 2.38
N GLY A 79 -20.01 -2.87 3.28
CA GLY A 79 -21.17 -2.61 4.15
C GLY A 79 -22.28 -1.74 3.52
N SER A 80 -22.18 -1.42 2.23
CA SER A 80 -23.16 -0.61 1.47
C SER A 80 -24.03 -1.47 0.53
N LEU A 81 -23.98 -2.79 0.67
CA LEU A 81 -24.83 -3.78 -0.02
C LEU A 81 -25.95 -4.25 0.90
#